data_AF-A0A963SRD3-F1
#
_entry.id   AF-A0A963SRD3-F1
#
_cell.length_a   1.000
_cell.length_b   1.000
_cell.length_c   1.000
_cell.angle_alpha   90.00
_cell.angle_beta   90.00
_cell.angle_gamma   90.00
#
_symmetry.space_group_name_H-M   'P 1'
#
loop_
_entity.id
_entity.type
_entity.pdbx_description
1 polymer ?
#
loop_
_entity_poly.entity_id
_entity_poly.type
_entity_poly.pdbx_seq_one_letter_code
_entity_poly.pdbx_strand_id
1 'polypeptide(L)'
;MNSDNNAVNSITPKPHTMVNILVEMNMMGIDPDPFLKLTAQDLLTQYGSGAIEISTKIEKNLILERDFQSAKLWHKISYYLRSIHRTDIIAAH
;
A
#
# COMPACT_ATOMS: atom_id res chain seq x y z
N MET A 1 18.88 -42.42 3.56
CA MET A 1 17.79 -41.84 4.35
C MET A 1 17.71 -40.38 3.97
N ASN A 2 16.73 -40.02 3.13
CA ASN A 2 16.49 -38.65 2.71
C ASN A 2 15.74 -37.94 3.84
N SER A 3 16.32 -36.86 4.37
CA SER A 3 15.58 -35.87 5.15
C SER A 3 15.45 -34.63 4.31
N ASP A 4 14.29 -34.53 3.66
CA ASP A 4 13.77 -33.33 3.03
C ASP A 4 13.65 -32.21 4.07
N ASN A 5 14.65 -31.34 4.15
CA ASN A 5 14.54 -30.06 4.85
C ASN A 5 13.76 -29.08 3.96
N ASN A 6 12.47 -29.34 3.82
CA ASN A 6 11.54 -28.44 3.18
C ASN A 6 11.30 -27.26 4.13
N ALA A 7 12.17 -26.25 4.04
CA ALA A 7 11.93 -24.94 4.63
C ALA A 7 10.72 -24.34 3.91
N VAL A 8 9.54 -24.60 4.45
CA VAL A 8 8.28 -23.94 4.10
C VAL A 8 8.48 -22.48 4.47
N ASN A 9 9.06 -21.71 3.55
CA ASN A 9 9.12 -20.26 3.61
C ASN A 9 7.67 -19.79 3.66
N SER A 10 7.24 -19.35 4.84
CA SER A 10 5.92 -18.82 5.11
C SER A 10 5.55 -17.80 4.03
N ILE A 11 4.70 -18.21 3.09
CA ILE A 11 4.13 -17.36 2.05
C ILE A 11 3.02 -16.53 2.71
N THR A 12 3.39 -15.70 3.68
CA THR A 12 2.57 -14.56 4.05
C THR A 12 3.02 -13.42 3.14
N PRO A 13 2.18 -12.94 2.19
CA PRO A 13 2.53 -11.76 1.43
C PRO A 13 2.60 -10.60 2.43
N LYS A 14 3.83 -10.26 2.84
CA LYS A 14 4.07 -9.08 3.64
C LYS A 14 3.61 -7.89 2.80
N PRO A 15 2.75 -7.00 3.31
CA PRO A 15 2.33 -5.79 2.59
C PRO A 15 3.51 -4.91 2.14
N HIS A 16 4.70 -5.18 2.68
CA HIS A 16 5.98 -4.63 2.26
C HIS A 16 6.34 -4.90 0.79
N THR A 17 5.92 -6.00 0.14
CA THR A 17 6.45 -6.35 -1.20
C THR A 17 6.04 -5.36 -2.28
N MET A 18 4.77 -4.97 -2.32
CA MET A 18 4.28 -4.00 -3.32
C MET A 18 4.84 -2.59 -3.04
N VAL A 19 4.90 -2.21 -1.77
CA VAL A 19 5.44 -0.91 -1.35
C VAL A 19 6.92 -0.82 -1.68
N ASN A 20 7.69 -1.88 -1.46
CA ASN A 20 9.10 -1.94 -1.82
C ASN A 20 9.31 -1.73 -3.32
N ILE A 21 8.49 -2.37 -4.17
CA ILE A 21 8.55 -2.16 -5.62
C ILE A 21 8.27 -0.69 -5.97
N LEU A 22 7.27 -0.06 -5.34
CA LEU A 22 6.95 1.35 -5.56
C LEU A 22 8.07 2.29 -5.10
N VAL A 23 8.76 1.96 -4.00
CA VAL A 23 9.95 2.68 -3.53
C VAL A 23 11.08 2.54 -4.54
N GLU A 24 11.36 1.32 -5.00
CA GLU A 24 12.40 1.05 -6.01
C GLU A 24 12.13 1.78 -7.32
N MET A 25 10.89 1.78 -7.81
CA MET A 25 10.47 2.54 -9.00
C MET A 25 10.78 4.03 -8.83
N ASN A 26 10.38 4.60 -7.69
CA ASN A 26 10.64 6.01 -7.38
C ASN A 26 12.16 6.32 -7.31
N MET A 27 12.96 5.39 -6.78
CA MET A 27 14.43 5.53 -6.73
C MET A 27 15.09 5.41 -8.11
N MET A 28 14.48 4.65 -9.02
CA MET A 28 14.91 4.51 -10.42
C MET A 28 14.46 5.68 -11.31
N GLY A 29 13.74 6.66 -10.76
CA GLY A 29 13.16 7.77 -11.52
C GLY A 29 11.94 7.36 -12.37
N ILE A 30 11.39 6.18 -12.12
CA ILE A 30 10.14 5.71 -12.72
C ILE A 30 9.00 6.21 -11.85
N ASP A 31 8.00 6.82 -12.46
CA ASP A 31 6.85 7.34 -11.74
C ASP A 31 6.00 6.21 -11.13
N PRO A 32 5.91 6.07 -9.80
CA PRO A 32 5.09 5.04 -9.16
C PRO A 32 3.59 5.40 -9.16
N ASP A 33 3.22 6.61 -9.58
CA ASP A 33 1.88 7.17 -9.39
C ASP A 33 0.72 6.32 -9.96
N PRO A 34 0.81 5.76 -11.18
CA PRO A 34 -0.22 4.88 -11.71
C PRO A 34 -0.48 3.67 -10.81
N PHE A 35 0.58 3.10 -10.23
CA PHE A 35 0.50 1.95 -9.35
C PHE A 35 -0.02 2.33 -7.96
N LEU A 36 0.35 3.50 -7.44
CA LEU A 36 -0.22 4.03 -6.19
C LEU A 36 -1.74 4.18 -6.27
N LYS A 37 -2.25 4.64 -7.42
CA LYS A 37 -3.68 4.75 -7.67
C LYS A 37 -4.36 3.38 -7.71
N LEU A 38 -3.74 2.40 -8.36
CA LEU A 38 -4.24 1.01 -8.37
C LEU A 38 -4.26 0.41 -6.96
N THR A 39 -3.21 0.60 -6.17
CA THR A 39 -3.16 0.14 -4.77
C THR A 39 -4.25 0.79 -3.92
N ALA A 40 -4.52 2.09 -4.10
CA ALA A 40 -5.62 2.76 -3.42
C ALA A 40 -6.98 2.15 -3.80
N GLN A 41 -7.19 1.86 -5.08
CA GLN A 41 -8.43 1.27 -5.55
C GLN A 41 -8.62 -0.17 -5.04
N ASP A 42 -7.55 -0.96 -5.02
CA ASP A 42 -7.54 -2.31 -4.45
C ASP A 42 -7.82 -2.30 -2.93
N LEU A 43 -7.18 -1.39 -2.17
CA LEU A 43 -7.49 -1.18 -0.75
C LEU A 43 -8.96 -0.82 -0.52
N LEU A 44 -9.52 0.06 -1.36
CA LEU A 44 -10.93 0.43 -1.28
C LEU A 44 -11.84 -0.77 -1.59
N THR A 45 -11.51 -1.59 -2.57
CA THR A 45 -12.26 -2.81 -2.89
C THR A 45 -12.22 -3.83 -1.76
N GLN A 46 -11.06 -4.01 -1.12
CA GLN A 46 -10.90 -5.00 -0.04
C GLN A 46 -11.49 -4.55 1.29
N TYR A 47 -11.35 -3.27 1.63
CA TYR A 47 -11.66 -2.76 2.98
C TYR A 47 -12.77 -1.71 3.03
N GLY A 48 -13.31 -1.29 1.88
CA GLY A 48 -14.37 -0.29 1.79
C GLY A 48 -13.99 1.02 2.48
N SER A 49 -14.93 1.57 3.26
CA SER A 49 -14.71 2.80 4.03
C SER A 49 -13.56 2.71 5.05
N GLY A 50 -13.17 1.50 5.46
CA GLY A 50 -12.02 1.28 6.35
C GLY A 50 -10.65 1.50 5.69
N ALA A 51 -10.58 1.57 4.36
CA ALA A 51 -9.32 1.70 3.62
C ALA A 51 -8.50 2.95 4.01
N ILE A 52 -9.17 4.07 4.29
CA ILE A 52 -8.50 5.33 4.70
C ILE A 52 -7.85 5.16 6.09
N GLU A 53 -8.53 4.52 7.02
CA GLU A 53 -8.01 4.30 8.36
C GLU A 53 -6.79 3.36 8.31
N ILE A 54 -6.89 2.28 7.54
CA ILE A 54 -5.81 1.30 7.37
C ILE A 54 -4.57 1.95 6.75
N SER A 55 -4.71 2.66 5.63
CA SER A 55 -3.60 3.35 4.96
C SER A 55 -2.94 4.39 5.86
N THR A 56 -3.73 5.17 6.61
CA THR A 56 -3.22 6.16 7.58
C THR A 56 -2.48 5.49 8.75
N LYS A 57 -2.96 4.32 9.22
CA LYS A 57 -2.30 3.57 10.30
C LYS A 57 -0.95 3.01 9.85
N ILE A 58 -0.89 2.48 8.62
CA ILE A 58 0.36 1.97 8.04
C ILE A 58 1.37 3.11 7.87
N GLU A 59 0.96 4.26 7.32
CA GLU A 59 1.80 5.46 7.22
C GLU A 59 2.40 5.85 8.57
N LYS A 60 1.58 5.93 9.63
CA LYS A 60 2.04 6.27 10.98
C LYS A 60 3.05 5.26 11.52
N ASN A 61 2.82 3.96 11.33
CA ASN A 61 3.76 2.92 11.76
C ASN A 61 5.11 3.06 11.06
N LEU A 62 5.12 3.32 9.75
CA LEU A 62 6.35 3.51 8.98
C LEU A 62 7.12 4.76 9.41
N ILE A 63 6.43 5.84 9.77
CA ILE A 63 7.05 7.03 10.37
C ILE A 63 7.73 6.67 11.70
N LEU A 64 7.07 5.90 12.55
CA LEU A 64 7.63 5.43 13.82
C LEU A 64 8.87 4.54 13.62
N GLU A 65 8.85 3.71 12.58
CA GLU A 65 9.97 2.86 12.16
C GLU A 65 11.08 3.62 11.42
N ARG A 66 10.91 4.93 11.20
CA ARG A 66 11.81 5.80 10.42
C ARG A 66 11.95 5.42 8.94
N ASP A 67 11.00 4.67 8.40
CA ASP A 67 10.89 4.40 6.97
C ASP A 67 10.08 5.50 6.27
N PHE A 68 10.74 6.65 6.10
CA PHE A 68 10.10 7.84 5.52
C PHE A 68 9.78 7.70 4.04
N GLN A 69 10.50 6.85 3.30
CA GLN A 69 10.25 6.63 1.86
C GLN A 69 8.95 5.88 1.66
N SER A 70 8.78 4.75 2.36
CA SER A 70 7.53 4.00 2.34
C SER A 70 6.38 4.82 2.91
N ALA A 71 6.60 5.55 4.00
CA ALA A 71 5.57 6.43 4.58
C ALA A 71 5.06 7.47 3.57
N LYS A 72 5.95 8.07 2.76
CA LYS A 72 5.57 9.03 1.72
C LYS A 72 4.67 8.41 0.64
N LEU A 73 4.90 7.15 0.28
CA LEU A 73 4.05 6.45 -0.67
C LEU A 73 2.67 6.13 -0.08
N TRP A 74 2.63 5.67 1.18
CA TRP A 74 1.38 5.45 1.89
C TRP A 74 0.58 6.73 2.11
N HIS A 75 1.25 7.86 2.32
CA HIS A 75 0.61 9.18 2.33
C HIS A 75 -0.12 9.48 1.01
N LYS A 76 0.51 9.19 -0.14
CA LYS A 76 -0.11 9.35 -1.46
C LYS A 76 -1.30 8.40 -1.65
N ILE A 77 -1.20 7.14 -1.18
CA ILE A 77 -2.32 6.19 -1.21
C ILE A 77 -3.51 6.71 -0.39
N SER A 78 -3.26 7.20 0.84
CA SER A 78 -4.27 7.84 1.68
C SER A 78 -4.92 9.03 1.00
N TYR A 79 -4.14 9.84 0.28
CA TYR A 79 -4.64 10.95 -0.52
C TYR A 79 -5.57 10.47 -1.65
N TYR A 80 -5.18 9.44 -2.40
CA TYR A 80 -6.02 8.87 -3.47
C TYR A 80 -7.35 8.34 -2.95
N LEU A 81 -7.32 7.59 -1.85
CA LEU A 81 -8.52 7.07 -1.19
C LEU A 81 -9.51 8.19 -0.80
N ARG A 82 -8.99 9.31 -0.28
CA ARG A 82 -9.83 10.49 0.05
C ARG A 82 -10.43 11.15 -1.19
N SER A 83 -9.70 11.18 -2.31
CA SER A 83 -10.22 11.74 -3.56
C SER A 83 -11.31 10.87 -4.19
N ILE A 84 -11.15 9.54 -4.12
CA ILE A 84 -12.15 8.58 -4.62
C ILE A 84 -13.42 8.69 -3.77
N HIS A 85 -13.29 8.66 -2.44
CA HIS A 85 -14.42 8.79 -1.52
C HIS A 85 -15.17 10.12 -1.69
N ARG A 86 -14.49 11.21 -2.07
CA ARG A 86 -15.18 12.47 -2.44
C ARG A 86 -15.93 12.35 -3.75
N THR A 87 -15.40 11.62 -4.73
CA THR A 87 -16.04 11.43 -6.04
C THR A 87 -17.31 10.58 -5.92
N ASP A 88 -17.28 9.51 -5.10
CA ASP A 88 -18.45 8.67 -4.85
C ASP A 88 -19.58 9.43 -4.14
N ILE A 89 -19.24 10.36 -3.22
CA ILE A 89 -20.24 11.24 -2.57
C ILE A 89 -20.93 12.17 -3.59
N ILE A 90 -20.19 12.65 -4.59
CA ILE A 90 -20.72 13.59 -5.59
C ILE A 90 -21.55 12.86 -6.66
N ALA A 91 -21.22 11.62 -6.99
CA ALA A 91 -21.96 10.82 -7.98
C ALA A 91 -23.28 10.22 -7.43
N ALA A 92 -23.45 10.18 -6.11
CA ALA A 92 -24.63 9.63 -5.43
C ALA A 92 -25.73 10.67 -5.11
N HIS A 93 -25.60 11.91 -5.59
CA HIS A 93 -26.58 12.99 -5.45
C HIS A 93 -27.14 13.39 -6.81
#